data_AF-A0A9E3V346-F1
#
_entry.id   AF-A0A9E3V346-F1
#
_cell.length_a   1.000
_cell.length_b   1.000
_cell.length_c   1.000
_cell.angle_alpha   90.00
_cell.angle_beta   90.00
_cell.angle_gamma   90.00
#
_symmetry.space_group_name_H-M   'P 1'
#
loop_
_entity.id
_entity.type
_entity.pdbx_description
1 polymer ?
#
loop_
_entity_poly.entity_id
_entity_poly.type
_entity_poly.pdbx_seq_one_letter_code
_entity_poly.pdbx_strand_id
1 'polypeptide(L)'
;MAATRIMSFSSTKLRLEIPMAHFERLPAALGAVVTDAPDGTRLLALPDMPGCAMRFLMREGAAHLIAVQLEGDVRGRFFQQVLGALMIEYRGDMDCEIKWAPRGGTSNVVVVNGETEDPLLMSLVAAKDRADGDSRVEELLSEARDAWAEYQKTKAGRGVRDV
;
A
#
# COMPACT_ATOMS: atom_id res chain seq x y z
N MET A 1 -5.20 25.45 -18.17
CA MET A 1 -5.82 25.38 -16.83
C MET A 1 -4.77 24.86 -15.85
N ALA A 2 -4.60 25.47 -14.68
CA ALA A 2 -3.66 24.97 -13.68
C ALA A 2 -4.13 23.61 -13.13
N ALA A 3 -3.21 22.66 -12.99
CA ALA A 3 -3.53 21.35 -12.43
C ALA A 3 -3.83 21.45 -10.93
N THR A 4 -4.79 20.65 -10.45
CA THR A 4 -5.10 20.58 -9.01
C THR A 4 -3.92 19.96 -8.27
N ARG A 5 -3.54 20.51 -7.11
CA ARG A 5 -2.40 20.02 -6.32
C ARG A 5 -2.64 20.16 -4.83
N ILE A 6 -2.00 19.31 -4.04
CA ILE A 6 -1.96 19.47 -2.58
C ILE A 6 -1.07 20.67 -2.23
N MET A 7 -1.62 21.60 -1.47
CA MET A 7 -0.91 22.76 -0.92
C MET A 7 -0.37 22.47 0.47
N SER A 8 -1.16 21.78 1.29
CA SER A 8 -0.77 21.42 2.65
C SER A 8 -1.44 20.13 3.06
N PHE A 9 -0.72 19.39 3.90
CA PHE A 9 -1.18 18.20 4.58
C PHE A 9 -0.97 18.40 6.08
N SER A 10 -2.01 18.18 6.87
CA SER A 10 -1.96 18.25 8.33
C SER A 10 -2.61 17.01 8.91
N SER A 11 -1.83 16.18 9.60
CA SER A 11 -2.34 14.97 10.26
C SER A 11 -2.46 15.16 11.77
N THR A 12 -3.59 14.76 12.35
CA THR A 12 -3.79 14.63 13.80
C THR A 12 -3.42 13.23 14.29
N LYS A 13 -3.58 12.22 13.43
CA LYS A 13 -3.17 10.83 13.66
C LYS A 13 -2.40 10.34 12.46
N LEU A 14 -1.23 9.75 12.69
CA LEU A 14 -0.42 9.13 11.66
C LEU A 14 0.36 7.96 12.27
N ARG A 15 -0.04 6.74 11.92
CA ARG A 15 0.61 5.50 12.37
C ARG A 15 0.72 4.55 11.21
N LEU A 16 1.94 4.18 10.86
CA LEU A 16 2.23 3.19 9.85
C LEU A 16 3.51 2.46 10.25
N GLU A 17 3.44 1.13 10.27
CA GLU A 17 4.56 0.26 10.57
C GLU A 17 4.75 -0.70 9.40
N ILE A 18 5.97 -0.76 8.88
CA ILE A 18 6.31 -1.60 7.74
C ILE A 18 7.43 -2.55 8.17
N PRO A 19 7.25 -3.89 8.07
CA PRO A 19 8.33 -4.83 8.34
C PRO A 19 9.58 -4.50 7.51
N MET A 20 10.78 -4.61 8.10
CA MET A 20 12.02 -4.17 7.42
C MET A 20 12.22 -4.84 6.05
N ALA A 21 11.98 -6.15 5.98
CA ALA A 21 12.09 -6.92 4.73
C ALA A 21 11.17 -6.40 3.61
N HIS A 22 10.04 -5.77 3.97
CA HIS A 22 9.15 -5.13 3.02
C HIS A 22 9.64 -3.72 2.70
N PHE A 23 10.03 -2.95 3.71
CA PHE A 23 10.56 -1.59 3.56
C PHE A 23 11.76 -1.53 2.61
N GLU A 24 12.69 -2.48 2.73
CA GLU A 24 13.87 -2.58 1.85
C GLU A 24 13.54 -2.81 0.37
N ARG A 25 12.36 -3.39 0.09
CA ARG A 25 11.88 -3.64 -1.28
C ARG A 25 11.03 -2.49 -1.84
N LEU A 26 10.51 -1.61 -0.98
CA LEU A 26 9.68 -0.46 -1.39
C LEU A 26 10.34 0.45 -2.42
N PRO A 27 11.62 0.86 -2.29
CA PRO A 27 12.21 1.77 -3.28
C PRO A 27 12.15 1.20 -4.71
N ALA A 28 12.47 -0.09 -4.88
CA ALA A 28 12.39 -0.74 -6.18
C ALA A 28 10.95 -0.87 -6.70
N ALA A 29 10.01 -1.24 -5.82
CA ALA A 29 8.60 -1.42 -6.19
C ALA A 29 7.91 -0.09 -6.57
N LEU A 30 8.30 1.01 -5.92
CA LEU A 30 7.70 2.33 -6.11
C LEU A 30 8.47 3.21 -7.09
N GLY A 31 9.66 2.80 -7.53
CA GLY A 31 10.61 3.68 -8.23
C GLY A 31 11.08 4.84 -7.33
N ALA A 32 11.08 4.64 -6.02
CA ALA A 32 11.49 5.62 -5.02
C ALA A 32 12.97 5.49 -4.68
N VAL A 33 13.50 6.53 -4.06
CA VAL A 33 14.84 6.55 -3.47
C VAL A 33 14.69 6.64 -1.97
N VAL A 34 15.50 5.86 -1.26
CA VAL A 34 15.66 5.96 0.19
C VAL A 34 17.02 6.55 0.51
N THR A 35 17.02 7.60 1.31
CA THR A 35 18.24 8.26 1.82
C THR A 35 18.29 8.19 3.34
N ASP A 36 19.45 7.81 3.86
CA ASP A 36 19.71 7.84 5.30
C ASP A 36 19.94 9.29 5.75
N ALA A 37 19.24 9.71 6.80
CA ALA A 37 19.38 11.03 7.40
C ALA A 37 20.30 10.97 8.65
N PRO A 38 20.99 12.07 8.99
CA PRO A 38 21.91 12.10 10.13
C PRO A 38 21.27 11.82 11.50
N ASP A 39 19.94 11.98 11.61
CA ASP A 39 19.15 11.70 12.81
C ASP A 39 18.79 10.21 12.96
N GLY A 40 19.33 9.34 12.10
CA GLY A 40 19.05 7.90 12.10
C GLY A 40 17.69 7.54 11.48
N THR A 41 17.02 8.50 10.85
CA THR A 41 15.80 8.26 10.09
C THR A 41 16.12 7.98 8.63
N ARG A 42 15.15 7.41 7.90
CA ARG A 42 15.24 7.17 6.47
C ARG A 42 14.15 7.95 5.76
N LEU A 43 14.54 8.67 4.71
CA LEU A 43 13.62 9.44 3.88
C LEU A 43 13.33 8.66 2.60
N LEU A 44 12.06 8.32 2.36
CA LEU A 44 11.59 7.75 1.10
C LEU A 44 10.95 8.86 0.27
N ALA A 45 11.46 9.10 -0.94
CA ALA A 45 10.96 10.11 -1.86
C ALA A 45 10.95 9.60 -3.29
N LEU A 46 10.03 10.12 -4.11
CA LEU A 46 10.03 9.84 -5.55
C LEU A 46 10.91 10.88 -6.28
N PRO A 47 11.84 10.47 -7.17
CA PRO A 47 12.72 11.40 -7.88
C PRO A 47 11.99 12.46 -8.71
N ASP A 48 10.80 12.14 -9.24
CA ASP A 48 9.96 13.02 -10.04
C ASP A 48 9.07 13.95 -9.20
N MET A 49 9.08 13.82 -7.86
CA MET A 49 8.25 14.58 -6.93
C MET A 49 9.05 15.11 -5.72
N PRO A 50 9.97 16.08 -5.93
CA PRO A 50 10.89 16.55 -4.89
C PRO A 50 10.21 17.22 -3.67
N GLY A 51 8.94 17.62 -3.78
CA GLY A 51 8.15 18.14 -2.66
C GLY A 51 7.39 17.07 -1.87
N CYS A 52 7.49 15.79 -2.24
CA CYS A 52 6.75 14.70 -1.63
C CYS A 52 7.69 13.64 -1.06
N ALA A 53 7.59 13.42 0.25
CA ALA A 53 8.46 12.46 0.94
C ALA A 53 7.82 11.92 2.22
N MET A 54 8.30 10.76 2.65
CA MET A 54 7.94 10.14 3.92
C MET A 54 9.20 9.85 4.72
N ARG A 55 9.19 10.19 6.00
CA ARG A 55 10.32 9.94 6.90
C ARG A 55 9.95 8.82 7.86
N PHE A 56 10.83 7.84 7.97
CA PHE A 56 10.65 6.66 8.78
C PHE A 56 11.77 6.53 9.82
N LEU A 57 11.42 6.05 11.00
CA LEU A 57 12.33 5.69 12.05
C LEU A 57 12.46 4.16 12.11
N MET A 58 13.69 3.64 12.06
CA MET A 58 13.94 2.21 12.07
C MET A 58 14.01 1.71 13.52
N ARG A 59 13.07 0.85 13.94
CA ARG A 59 13.03 0.27 15.30
C ARG A 59 12.47 -1.15 15.27
N GLU A 60 13.08 -2.03 16.08
CA GLU A 60 12.54 -3.37 16.36
C GLU A 60 12.28 -4.22 15.10
N GLY A 61 13.09 -4.04 14.05
CA GLY A 61 12.91 -4.77 12.78
C GLY A 61 11.79 -4.22 11.88
N ALA A 62 11.31 -3.01 12.15
CA ALA A 62 10.31 -2.33 11.35
C ALA A 62 10.66 -0.85 11.09
N ALA A 63 10.08 -0.30 10.03
CA ALA A 63 10.12 1.10 9.67
C ALA A 63 8.82 1.78 10.13
N HIS A 64 8.94 2.73 11.06
CA HIS A 64 7.82 3.47 11.64
C HIS A 64 7.71 4.83 10.98
N LEU A 65 6.56 5.16 10.36
CA LEU A 65 6.35 6.47 9.76
C LEU A 65 6.25 7.54 10.85
N ILE A 66 7.10 8.57 10.75
CA ILE A 66 7.15 9.66 11.74
C ILE A 66 6.80 11.04 11.15
N ALA A 67 6.94 11.20 9.83
CA ALA A 67 6.56 12.44 9.17
C ALA A 67 6.22 12.21 7.69
N VAL A 68 5.35 13.05 7.17
CA VAL A 68 4.92 13.08 5.77
C VAL A 68 5.04 14.52 5.28
N GLN A 69 5.63 14.70 4.10
CA GLN A 69 5.66 15.97 3.37
C GLN A 69 4.93 15.76 2.05
N LEU A 70 3.93 16.61 1.77
CA LEU A 70 3.16 16.62 0.52
C LEU A 70 3.06 18.05 0.01
N GLU A 71 4.09 18.49 -0.69
CA GLU A 71 4.15 19.80 -1.31
C GLU A 71 4.10 19.66 -2.83
N GLY A 72 3.13 20.33 -3.45
CA GLY A 72 3.01 20.36 -4.90
C GLY A 72 2.58 19.03 -5.52
N ASP A 73 2.01 18.11 -4.73
CA ASP A 73 1.51 16.82 -5.21
C ASP A 73 0.37 17.00 -6.22
N VAL A 74 0.73 16.93 -7.50
CA VAL A 74 -0.21 17.18 -8.60
C VAL A 74 -1.20 16.03 -8.67
N ARG A 75 -2.49 16.37 -8.54
CA ARG A 75 -3.62 15.44 -8.47
C ARG A 75 -3.57 14.46 -7.29
N GLY A 76 -2.74 14.72 -6.27
CA GLY A 76 -2.64 13.83 -5.12
C GLY A 76 -2.03 12.47 -5.45
N ARG A 77 -1.15 12.41 -6.46
CA ARG A 77 -0.58 11.15 -6.94
C ARG A 77 0.27 10.47 -5.87
N PHE A 78 1.15 11.21 -5.21
CA PHE A 78 1.96 10.66 -4.12
C PHE A 78 1.06 10.27 -2.94
N PHE A 79 0.14 11.14 -2.57
CA PHE A 79 -0.82 10.90 -1.49
C PHE A 79 -1.61 9.60 -1.73
N GLN A 80 -2.20 9.44 -2.90
CA GLN A 80 -3.03 8.29 -3.23
C GLN A 80 -2.16 7.04 -3.46
N GLN A 81 -1.23 7.09 -4.42
CA GLN A 81 -0.55 5.90 -4.92
C GLN A 81 0.56 5.39 -4.01
N VAL A 82 1.12 6.26 -3.16
CA VAL A 82 2.20 5.88 -2.25
C VAL A 82 1.69 5.84 -0.82
N LEU A 83 1.34 6.99 -0.24
CA LEU A 83 0.95 7.03 1.18
C LEU A 83 -0.33 6.21 1.43
N GLY A 84 -1.39 6.44 0.65
CA GLY A 84 -2.66 5.74 0.77
C GLY A 84 -2.52 4.23 0.54
N ALA A 85 -1.78 3.83 -0.48
CA ALA A 85 -1.50 2.41 -0.74
C ALA A 85 -0.77 1.75 0.43
N LEU A 86 0.25 2.39 1.00
CA LEU A 86 0.95 1.84 2.17
C LEU A 86 0.06 1.80 3.42
N MET A 87 -0.79 2.82 3.63
CA MET A 87 -1.75 2.82 4.74
C MET A 87 -2.73 1.65 4.64
N ILE A 88 -3.25 1.37 3.45
CA ILE A 88 -4.15 0.23 3.22
C ILE A 88 -3.38 -1.10 3.36
N GLU A 89 -2.20 -1.20 2.74
CA GLU A 89 -1.42 -2.44 2.69
C GLU A 89 -0.99 -2.91 4.08
N TYR A 90 -0.44 -2.00 4.88
CA TYR A 90 0.13 -2.29 6.19
C TYR A 90 -0.81 -1.94 7.34
N ARG A 91 -2.11 -1.79 7.06
CA ARG A 91 -3.15 -1.53 8.06
C ARG A 91 -2.84 -0.32 8.95
N GLY A 92 -2.35 0.75 8.33
CA GLY A 92 -2.04 2.00 8.99
C GLY A 92 -3.28 2.77 9.46
N ASP A 93 -3.04 3.76 10.30
CA ASP A 93 -4.04 4.75 10.70
C ASP A 93 -3.62 6.14 10.24
N MET A 94 -4.56 6.89 9.70
CA MET A 94 -4.35 8.27 9.29
C MET A 94 -5.64 9.07 9.54
N ASP A 95 -5.50 10.24 10.12
CA ASP A 95 -6.56 11.25 10.17
C ASP A 95 -5.90 12.57 9.80
N CYS A 96 -6.26 13.11 8.63
CA CYS A 96 -5.62 14.29 8.08
C CYS A 96 -6.58 15.21 7.32
N GLU A 97 -6.22 16.49 7.32
CA GLU A 97 -6.80 17.51 6.45
C GLU A 97 -5.83 17.81 5.30
N ILE A 98 -6.36 17.80 4.08
CA ILE A 98 -5.65 18.12 2.83
C ILE A 98 -6.25 19.39 2.26
N LYS A 99 -5.40 20.37 1.94
CA LYS A 99 -5.82 21.60 1.25
C LYS A 99 -5.38 21.57 -0.20
N TRP A 100 -6.28 21.92 -1.12
CA TRP A 100 -6.07 21.82 -2.56
C TRP A 100 -6.00 23.19 -3.24
N ALA A 101 -5.03 23.37 -4.14
CA ALA A 101 -4.97 24.48 -5.09
C ALA A 101 -5.42 24.05 -6.49
N PRO A 102 -5.90 24.97 -7.36
CA PRO A 102 -6.15 26.39 -7.08
C PRO A 102 -7.54 26.65 -6.45
N ARG A 103 -8.41 25.64 -6.39
CA ARG A 103 -9.82 25.80 -5.99
C ARG A 103 -10.03 26.05 -4.49
N GLY A 104 -9.00 25.90 -3.66
CA GLY A 104 -9.03 26.21 -2.23
C GLY A 104 -9.86 25.25 -1.38
N GLY A 105 -10.19 24.06 -1.89
CA GLY A 105 -10.98 23.06 -1.18
C GLY A 105 -10.17 22.36 -0.09
N THR A 106 -10.85 21.94 0.98
CA THR A 106 -10.31 21.06 2.00
C THR A 106 -10.96 19.69 1.93
N SER A 107 -10.20 18.64 2.25
CA SER A 107 -10.69 17.27 2.33
C SER A 107 -10.15 16.63 3.59
N ASN A 108 -11.04 16.02 4.37
CA ASN A 108 -10.64 15.23 5.54
C ASN A 108 -10.58 13.77 5.11
N VAL A 109 -9.42 13.15 5.29
CA VAL A 109 -9.21 11.75 4.94
C VAL A 109 -8.94 10.96 6.21
N VAL A 110 -9.74 9.93 6.42
CA VAL A 110 -9.63 9.03 7.57
C VAL A 110 -9.35 7.62 7.07
N VAL A 111 -8.29 7.02 7.59
CA VAL A 111 -7.93 5.62 7.44
C VAL A 111 -7.81 5.01 8.82
N VAL A 112 -8.50 3.90 9.07
CA VAL A 112 -8.43 3.16 10.33
C VAL A 112 -8.09 1.71 10.03
N ASN A 113 -6.95 1.24 10.52
CA ASN A 113 -6.48 -0.14 10.31
C ASN A 113 -6.43 -0.54 8.81
N GLY A 114 -6.10 0.41 7.93
CA GLY A 114 -6.09 0.25 6.48
C GLY A 114 -7.43 0.37 5.77
N GLU A 115 -8.53 0.59 6.50
CA GLU A 115 -9.86 0.79 5.94
C GLU A 115 -10.20 2.28 5.81
N THR A 116 -10.92 2.66 4.75
CA THR A 116 -11.28 4.04 4.49
C THR A 116 -12.52 4.14 3.62
N GLU A 117 -13.32 5.17 3.85
CA GLU A 117 -14.46 5.56 3.01
C GLU A 117 -14.11 6.70 2.06
N ASP A 118 -12.86 7.18 2.08
CA ASP A 118 -12.45 8.30 1.25
C ASP A 118 -12.47 7.90 -0.24
N PRO A 119 -13.21 8.62 -1.11
CA PRO A 119 -13.34 8.26 -2.52
C PRO A 119 -12.01 8.18 -3.28
N LEU A 120 -10.99 8.94 -2.88
CA LEU A 120 -9.68 8.90 -3.51
C LEU A 120 -8.98 7.56 -3.22
N LEU A 121 -9.14 7.04 -2.01
CA LEU A 121 -8.45 5.84 -1.56
C LEU A 121 -9.27 4.56 -1.81
N MET A 122 -10.59 4.64 -1.88
CA MET A 122 -11.48 3.50 -2.17
C MET A 122 -11.13 2.76 -3.47
N SER A 123 -10.66 3.48 -4.48
CA SER A 123 -10.24 2.85 -5.75
C SER A 123 -9.04 1.92 -5.58
N LEU A 124 -8.18 2.18 -4.59
CA LEU A 124 -7.05 1.32 -4.25
C LEU A 124 -7.50 0.09 -3.48
N VAL A 125 -8.43 0.24 -2.53
CA VAL A 125 -9.02 -0.89 -1.79
C VAL A 125 -9.65 -1.88 -2.75
N ALA A 126 -10.49 -1.40 -3.67
CA ALA A 126 -11.12 -2.24 -4.68
C ALA A 126 -10.14 -2.87 -5.69
N ALA A 127 -8.96 -2.26 -5.90
CA ALA A 127 -7.91 -2.85 -6.72
C ALA A 127 -7.14 -3.95 -5.97
N LYS A 128 -6.86 -3.72 -4.68
CA LYS A 128 -6.25 -4.71 -3.80
C LYS A 128 -7.12 -5.94 -3.63
N ASP A 129 -8.41 -5.77 -3.33
CA ASP A 129 -9.35 -6.89 -3.16
C ASP A 129 -9.43 -7.78 -4.41
N ARG A 130 -9.30 -7.18 -5.59
CA ARG A 130 -9.24 -7.93 -6.86
C ARG A 130 -7.93 -8.70 -7.00
N ALA A 131 -6.79 -8.08 -6.71
CA ALA A 131 -5.49 -8.75 -6.78
C ALA A 131 -5.35 -9.90 -5.76
N ASP A 132 -5.86 -9.70 -4.54
CA ASP A 132 -5.91 -10.73 -3.50
C ASP A 132 -6.89 -11.85 -3.89
N GLY A 133 -8.04 -11.49 -4.46
CA GLY A 133 -9.02 -12.42 -5.01
C GLY A 133 -8.45 -13.28 -6.14
N ASP A 134 -7.74 -12.68 -7.10
CA ASP A 134 -7.11 -13.39 -8.22
C ASP A 134 -6.03 -14.36 -7.72
N SER A 135 -5.20 -13.93 -6.77
CA SER A 135 -4.19 -14.79 -6.14
C SER A 135 -4.83 -15.97 -5.38
N ARG A 136 -5.94 -15.74 -4.69
CA ARG A 136 -6.70 -16.79 -3.98
C ARG A 136 -7.38 -17.76 -4.96
N VAL A 137 -7.85 -17.27 -6.11
CA VAL A 137 -8.40 -18.11 -7.17
C VAL A 137 -7.33 -19.01 -7.78
N GLU A 138 -6.13 -18.51 -8.04
CA GLU A 138 -5.01 -19.34 -8.52
C GLU A 138 -4.62 -20.45 -7.53
N GLU A 139 -4.56 -20.12 -6.23
CA GLU A 139 -4.30 -21.08 -5.17
C GLU A 139 -5.38 -22.18 -5.10
N LEU A 140 -6.66 -21.79 -5.10
CA LEU A 140 -7.80 -22.73 -5.13
C LEU A 140 -7.82 -23.60 -6.40
N LEU A 141 -7.44 -23.06 -7.56
CA LEU A 141 -7.32 -23.82 -8.79
C LEU A 141 -6.16 -24.82 -8.75
N SER A 142 -5.06 -24.49 -8.06
CA SER A 142 -3.96 -25.42 -7.82
C SER A 142 -4.41 -26.56 -6.91
N GLU A 143 -5.02 -26.25 -5.77
CA GLU A 143 -5.57 -27.24 -4.83
C GLU A 143 -6.57 -28.18 -5.52
N ALA A 144 -7.46 -27.64 -6.36
CA ALA A 144 -8.44 -28.42 -7.11
C ALA A 144 -7.77 -29.36 -8.14
N ARG A 145 -6.67 -28.94 -8.79
CA ARG A 145 -5.91 -29.80 -9.72
C ARG A 145 -5.23 -30.95 -8.98
N ASP A 146 -4.65 -30.68 -7.82
CA ASP A 146 -3.99 -31.69 -7.00
C ASP A 146 -4.99 -32.71 -6.47
N ALA A 147 -6.14 -32.23 -5.94
CA ALA A 147 -7.25 -33.08 -5.52
C ALA A 147 -7.79 -33.95 -6.66
N TRP A 148 -7.91 -33.38 -7.88
CA TRP A 148 -8.32 -34.13 -9.06
C TRP A 148 -7.29 -35.19 -9.48
N ALA A 149 -6.00 -34.88 -9.43
CA ALA A 149 -4.93 -35.83 -9.73
C ALA A 149 -4.90 -36.99 -8.74
N GLU A 150 -5.14 -36.73 -7.46
CA GLU A 150 -5.26 -37.74 -6.42
C GLU A 150 -6.50 -38.62 -6.60
N TYR A 151 -7.64 -38.02 -6.95
CA TYR A 151 -8.85 -38.75 -7.31
C TYR A 151 -8.65 -39.68 -8.53
N GLN A 152 -7.91 -39.22 -9.55
CA GLN A 152 -7.58 -40.07 -10.71
C GLN A 152 -6.68 -41.25 -10.33
N LYS A 153 -5.68 -41.04 -9.45
CA LYS A 153 -4.81 -42.11 -8.94
C LYS A 153 -5.60 -43.15 -8.14
N THR A 154 -6.51 -42.71 -7.28
CA THR A 154 -7.35 -43.61 -6.48
C THR A 154 -8.39 -44.35 -7.33
N LYS A 155 -8.92 -43.71 -8.38
CA LYS A 155 -9.78 -44.39 -9.37
C LYS A 155 -9.02 -45.42 -10.20
N ALA A 156 -7.79 -45.12 -10.64
CA ALA A 156 -6.94 -46.07 -11.36
C ALA A 156 -6.50 -47.26 -10.48
N GLY A 157 -6.30 -47.04 -9.17
CA GLY A 157 -5.97 -48.09 -8.20
C GLY A 157 -7.13 -49.01 -7.80
N ARG A 158 -8.39 -48.60 -8.01
CA ARG A 158 -9.58 -49.45 -7.75
C ARG A 158 -9.97 -50.33 -8.94
N GLY A 159 -9.21 -50.32 -10.04
CA GLY A 159 -9.48 -51.12 -11.23
C GLY A 159 -8.83 -52.52 -11.27
N VAL A 160 -8.06 -52.92 -10.27
CA VAL A 160 -7.38 -54.24 -10.27
C VAL A 160 -7.47 -54.92 -8.91
N ARG A 161 -8.51 -55.75 -8.74
CA ARG A 161 -8.75 -56.87 -7.80
C ARG A 161 -10.28 -56.96 -7.67
N ASP A 162 -10.99 -57.97 -8.16
CA ASP A 162 -10.71 -59.40 -8.13
C ASP A 162 -11.56 -60.14 -9.20
N VAL A 163 -10.98 -61.23 -9.73
CA VAL A 163 -11.55 -62.39 -10.47
C VAL A 163 -12.25 -62.15 -11.81
#